data_AF-A0A964U1L4-F1
#
_entry.id   AF-A0A964U1L4-F1
#
_cell.length_a   1.000
_cell.length_b   1.000
_cell.length_c   1.000
_cell.angle_alpha   90.00
_cell.angle_beta   90.00
_cell.angle_gamma   90.00
#
_symmetry.space_group_name_H-M   'P 1'
#
loop_
_entity.id
_entity.type
_entity.pdbx_description
1 polymer ?
#
loop_
_entity_poly.entity_id
_entity_poly.type
_entity_poly.pdbx_seq_one_letter_code
_entity_poly.pdbx_strand_id
1 'polypeptide(L)'
;LLGAFAVMRLRANPGAAAQALTARSYALVLLAGLVLGYSARMAFGCNVGAFFSGISTGSLHGWVWLAAAFAGSTLGLKLRPVVLRPAPQPKGAFA
;
A
#
# COMPACT_ATOMS: atom_id res chain seq x y z
N LEU A 1 -12.26 3.86 -6.66
CA LEU A 1 -11.43 4.88 -7.34
C LEU A 1 -12.18 6.20 -7.50
N LEU A 2 -13.34 6.23 -8.18
CA LEU A 2 -14.13 7.47 -8.36
C LEU A 2 -14.50 8.17 -7.04
N GLY A 3 -14.95 7.45 -6.02
CA GLY A 3 -15.27 8.02 -4.71
C GLY A 3 -14.05 8.63 -4.01
N ALA A 4 -12.90 7.95 -4.01
CA ALA A 4 -11.66 8.46 -3.43
C ALA A 4 -11.17 9.71 -4.19
N PHE A 5 -11.29 9.71 -5.52
CA PHE A 5 -10.94 10.86 -6.36
C PHE A 5 -11.86 12.05 -6.10
N ALA A 6 -13.18 11.83 -6.02
CA ALA A 6 -14.16 12.87 -5.72
C ALA A 6 -13.91 13.50 -4.33
N VAL A 7 -13.63 12.68 -3.31
CA VAL A 7 -13.31 13.16 -1.96
C VAL A 7 -12.00 13.95 -1.94
N MET A 8 -10.96 13.49 -2.65
CA MET A 8 -9.71 14.23 -2.79
C MET A 8 -9.91 15.58 -3.50
N ARG A 9 -10.82 15.64 -4.48
CA ARG A 9 -11.10 16.86 -5.25
C ARG A 9 -11.84 17.91 -4.44
N LEU A 10 -12.69 17.48 -3.51
CA LEU A 10 -13.52 18.33 -2.66
C LEU A 10 -12.85 18.72 -1.33
N ARG A 11 -11.70 18.11 -1.00
CA ARG A 11 -10.94 18.46 0.21
C ARG A 11 -10.32 19.86 0.07
N ALA A 12 -10.69 20.77 0.97
CA ALA A 12 -10.15 22.14 1.03
C ALA A 12 -8.63 22.18 1.36
N ASN A 13 -8.14 21.22 2.15
CA ASN A 13 -6.73 21.05 2.47
C ASN A 13 -6.25 19.67 1.97
N PRO A 14 -5.90 19.53 0.68
CA PRO A 14 -5.20 18.34 0.22
C PRO A 14 -3.85 18.26 0.94
N GLY A 15 -3.48 17.08 1.44
CA GLY A 15 -2.16 16.88 2.05
C GLY A 15 -1.01 17.06 1.05
N ALA A 16 0.22 16.79 1.50
CA ALA A 16 1.40 16.87 0.64
C ALA A 16 1.21 16.09 -0.67
N ALA A 17 1.49 16.76 -1.80
CA ALA A 17 1.45 16.13 -3.12
C ALA A 17 2.41 14.93 -3.17
N ALA A 18 2.03 13.88 -3.91
CA ALA A 18 2.84 12.69 -4.03
C ALA A 18 4.21 13.04 -4.63
N GLN A 19 5.28 12.84 -3.87
CA GLN A 19 6.64 13.08 -4.34
C GLN A 19 6.94 12.15 -5.52
N ALA A 20 7.53 12.70 -6.59
CA ALA A 20 8.04 11.86 -7.66
C ALA A 20 9.13 10.91 -7.12
N LEU A 21 9.05 9.65 -7.50
CA LEU A 21 10.05 8.63 -7.14
C LEU A 21 11.11 8.50 -8.24
N THR A 22 12.31 8.04 -7.89
CA THR A 22 13.32 7.68 -8.91
C THR A 22 12.83 6.52 -9.78
N ALA A 23 13.27 6.43 -11.04
CA ALA A 23 12.91 5.33 -11.97
C ALA A 23 13.13 3.93 -11.37
N ARG A 24 14.20 3.74 -10.59
CA ARG A 24 14.48 2.48 -9.86
C ARG A 24 13.40 2.16 -8.82
N SER A 25 12.91 3.17 -8.10
CA SER A 25 11.83 3.03 -7.13
C SER A 25 10.50 2.68 -7.81
N TYR A 26 10.24 3.18 -9.03
CA TYR A 26 9.07 2.77 -9.83
C TYR A 26 9.13 1.28 -10.19
N ALA A 27 10.28 0.79 -10.64
CA ALA A 27 10.45 -0.64 -10.94
C ALA A 27 10.20 -1.52 -9.71
N LEU A 28 10.69 -1.09 -8.54
CA LEU A 28 10.45 -1.76 -7.26
C LEU A 28 8.98 -1.75 -6.85
N VAL A 29 8.27 -0.63 -7.06
CA VAL A 29 6.83 -0.52 -6.77
C VAL A 29 6.02 -1.41 -7.71
N LEU A 30 6.37 -1.50 -8.98
CA LEU A 30 5.72 -2.42 -9.93
C LEU A 30 5.93 -3.88 -9.54
N LEU A 31 7.17 -4.25 -9.19
CA LEU A 31 7.48 -5.62 -8.74
C LEU A 31 6.74 -5.96 -7.44
N ALA A 32 6.70 -5.02 -6.49
CA ALA A 32 5.92 -5.18 -5.26
C ALA A 32 4.42 -5.34 -5.56
N GLY A 33 3.87 -4.61 -6.53
CA GLY A 33 2.48 -4.75 -6.97
C GLY A 33 2.16 -6.11 -7.58
N LEU A 34 3.07 -6.69 -8.38
CA LEU A 34 2.91 -8.03 -8.92
C LEU A 34 2.94 -9.10 -7.83
N VAL A 35 3.89 -9.00 -6.89
CA VAL A 35 3.98 -9.93 -5.74
C VAL A 35 2.74 -9.81 -4.85
N LEU A 36 2.23 -8.60 -4.64
CA LEU A 36 0.99 -8.36 -3.89
C LEU A 36 -0.22 -9.01 -4.58
N GLY A 37 -0.33 -8.89 -5.91
CA GLY A 37 -1.41 -9.52 -6.67
C GLY A 37 -1.33 -11.05 -6.63
N TYR A 38 -0.12 -11.60 -6.77
CA TYR A 38 0.10 -13.05 -6.69
C TYR A 38 -0.23 -13.62 -5.32
N SER A 39 0.23 -12.97 -4.24
CA SER A 39 -0.08 -13.38 -2.87
C SER A 39 -1.57 -13.29 -2.53
N ALA A 40 -2.30 -12.30 -3.07
CA ALA A 40 -3.76 -12.21 -2.90
C ALA A 40 -4.51 -13.42 -3.48
N ARG A 41 -4.00 -14.01 -4.57
CA ARG A 41 -4.57 -15.26 -5.12
C ARG A 41 -4.28 -16.46 -4.23
N MET A 42 -3.06 -16.57 -3.69
CA MET A 42 -2.73 -17.64 -2.73
C MET A 42 -3.56 -17.57 -1.44
N ALA A 43 -3.89 -16.37 -0.97
CA ALA A 43 -4.68 -16.16 0.24
C ALA A 43 -6.21 -16.25 0.03
N PHE A 44 -6.66 -16.67 -1.16
CA PHE A 44 -8.09 -16.78 -1.53
C PHE A 44 -8.91 -15.50 -1.29
N GLY A 45 -8.30 -14.32 -1.42
CA GLY A 45 -9.00 -13.06 -1.18
C GLY A 45 -8.16 -11.81 -1.38
N CYS A 46 -8.82 -10.67 -1.54
CA CYS A 46 -8.18 -9.37 -1.37
C CYS A 46 -8.02 -9.09 0.14
N ASN A 47 -7.02 -8.29 0.56
CA ASN A 47 -6.77 -7.99 1.98
C ASN A 47 -8.07 -7.69 2.76
N VAL A 48 -8.93 -6.83 2.21
CA VAL A 48 -10.21 -6.47 2.84
C VAL A 48 -11.16 -7.67 2.95
N GLY A 49 -11.31 -8.45 1.88
CA GLY A 49 -12.18 -9.64 1.87
C GLY A 49 -11.70 -10.73 2.83
N ALA A 50 -10.39 -10.94 2.96
CA ALA A 50 -9.80 -11.87 3.92
C ALA A 50 -10.07 -11.43 5.37
N PHE A 51 -9.97 -10.12 5.65
CA PHE A 51 -10.35 -9.54 6.94
C PHE A 51 -11.83 -9.78 7.27
N PHE A 52 -12.76 -9.44 6.38
CA PHE A 52 -14.19 -9.52 6.69
C PHE A 52 -14.76 -10.95 6.64
N SER A 53 -14.29 -11.80 5.72
CA SER A 53 -14.82 -13.16 5.58
C SER A 53 -14.11 -14.15 6.50
N GLY A 54 -12.77 -14.08 6.59
CA GLY A 54 -11.97 -15.06 7.34
C GLY A 54 -11.97 -14.82 8.85
N ILE A 55 -11.87 -13.57 9.30
CA ILE A 55 -11.80 -13.25 10.73
C ILE A 55 -13.19 -13.23 11.37
N SER A 56 -14.19 -12.65 10.69
CA SER A 56 -15.56 -12.56 11.24
C SER A 56 -16.23 -13.93 11.41
N THR A 57 -15.81 -14.94 10.63
CA THR A 57 -16.30 -16.33 10.77
C THR A 57 -15.50 -17.14 11.80
N GLY A 58 -14.47 -16.56 12.42
CA GLY A 58 -13.66 -17.24 13.44
C GLY A 58 -12.66 -18.26 12.88
N SER A 59 -12.34 -18.21 11.58
CA SER A 59 -11.44 -19.20 10.97
C SER A 59 -9.98 -19.04 11.43
N LEU A 60 -9.35 -20.15 11.84
CA LEU A 60 -7.94 -20.19 12.25
C LEU A 60 -7.01 -19.65 11.15
N HIS A 61 -7.33 -19.95 9.89
CA HIS A 61 -6.57 -19.46 8.72
C HIS A 61 -6.58 -17.93 8.64
N GLY A 62 -7.73 -17.30 8.91
CA GLY A 62 -7.87 -15.83 8.90
C GLY A 62 -7.04 -15.16 10.00
N TRP A 63 -6.96 -15.77 11.18
CA TRP A 63 -6.15 -15.27 12.29
C TRP A 63 -4.64 -15.42 12.06
N VAL A 64 -4.19 -16.55 11.50
CA VAL A 64 -2.78 -16.74 11.11
C VAL A 64 -2.39 -15.75 10.01
N TRP A 65 -3.27 -15.57 9.03
CA TRP A 65 -3.10 -14.58 7.97
C TRP A 65 -3.00 -13.16 8.54
N LEU A 66 -3.84 -12.80 9.53
CA LEU A 66 -3.80 -11.50 10.20
C LEU A 66 -2.43 -11.22 10.83
N ALA A 67 -1.90 -12.18 11.60
CA ALA A 67 -0.60 -12.04 12.25
C ALA A 67 0.53 -11.86 11.22
N ALA A 68 0.51 -12.67 10.15
CA ALA A 68 1.50 -12.58 9.06
C ALA A 68 1.39 -11.25 8.30
N ALA A 69 0.18 -10.78 8.00
CA ALA A 69 -0.08 -9.51 7.33
C ALA A 69 0.40 -8.31 8.17
N PHE A 70 0.20 -8.36 9.49
CA PHE A 70 0.66 -7.33 10.41
C PHE A 70 2.19 -7.30 10.50
N ALA A 71 2.82 -8.46 10.68
CA ALA A 71 4.28 -8.58 10.69
C ALA A 71 4.90 -8.11 9.36
N GLY A 72 4.36 -8.55 8.23
CA GLY A 72 4.81 -8.12 6.90
C GLY A 72 4.67 -6.61 6.69
N SER A 73 3.56 -6.01 7.14
CA SER A 73 3.33 -4.56 7.02
C SER A 73 4.31 -3.74 7.87
N THR A 74 4.60 -4.18 9.10
CA THR A 74 5.58 -3.49 9.96
C THR A 74 7.00 -3.55 9.37
N LEU A 75 7.39 -4.69 8.79
CA LEU A 75 8.67 -4.84 8.09
C LEU A 75 8.71 -3.98 6.81
N GLY A 76 7.64 -3.97 6.03
CA GLY A 76 7.53 -3.15 4.82
C GLY A 76 7.66 -1.65 5.09
N LEU A 77 7.07 -1.16 6.20
CA LEU A 77 7.22 0.22 6.63
C LEU A 77 8.67 0.57 7.01
N LYS A 78 9.38 -0.35 7.66
CA LYS A 78 10.81 -0.18 7.98
C LYS A 78 11.71 -0.20 6.74
N LEU A 79 11.36 -0.99 5.73
CA LEU A 79 12.10 -1.06 4.46
C LEU A 79 11.84 0.14 3.55
N ARG A 80 10.68 0.80 3.68
CA ARG A 80 10.28 1.96 2.86
C ARG A 80 11.36 3.05 2.74
N PRO A 81 11.95 3.60 3.82
CA PRO A 81 12.98 4.64 3.72
C PRO A 81 14.31 4.14 3.13
N VAL A 82 14.57 2.83 3.21
CA VAL A 82 15.81 2.22 2.69
C VAL A 82 15.69 1.94 1.19
N VAL A 83 14.50 1.50 0.76
CA VAL A 83 14.25 0.98 -0.59
C VAL A 83 13.70 2.07 -1.53
N LEU A 84 12.82 2.95 -1.04
CA LEU A 84 12.23 4.01 -1.87
C LEU A 84 13.02 5.30 -1.69
N ARG A 85 13.81 5.64 -2.72
CA ARG A 85 14.47 6.95 -2.81
C ARG A 85 13.54 7.95 -3.49
N PRO A 86 13.19 9.07 -2.83
CA PRO A 86 12.51 10.19 -3.48
C PRO A 86 13.41 10.78 -4.56
N ALA A 87 12.85 11.13 -5.72
CA ALA A 87 13.59 11.93 -6.70
C ALA A 87 13.85 13.34 -6.12
N PRO A 88 14.94 14.02 -6.52
CA PRO A 88 15.19 15.40 -6.15
C PRO A 88 13.96 16.24 -6.47
N GLN A 89 13.41 16.93 -5.47
CA GLN A 89 12.22 17.75 -5.65
C GLN A 89 12.57 18.93 -6.57
N PRO A 90 11.78 19.20 -7.63
CA PRO A 90 11.95 20.44 -8.39
C PRO A 90 11.74 21.63 -7.45
N LYS A 91 12.74 22.53 -7.36
CA LYS A 91 12.66 23.76 -6.56
C LYS A 91 11.44 24.56 -7.00
N GLY A 92 10.43 24.69 -6.14
CA GLY A 92 9.21 25.46 -6.41
C GLY A 92 7.87 24.78 -6.06
N ALA A 93 7.86 23.52 -5.62
CA ALA A 93 6.60 22.79 -5.35
C ALA A 93 5.83 23.22 -4.09
N PHE A 94 6.28 24.26 -3.36
CA PHE A 94 5.64 24.78 -2.13
C PHE A 94 5.60 26.32 -2.06
N ALA A 95 5.57 27.00 -3.21
CA ALA A 95 5.35 28.45 -3.28
C ALA A 95 4.01 28.74 -3.97
#